data_AF-N9WHU1-F1
#
_entry.id   AF-N9WHU1-F1
#
_cell.length_a   1.000
_cell.length_b   1.000
_cell.length_c   1.000
_cell.angle_alpha   90.00
_cell.angle_beta   90.00
_cell.angle_gamma   90.00
#
_symmetry.space_group_name_H-M   'P 1'
#
loop_
_entity.id
_entity.type
_entity.pdbx_description
1 polymer ?
#
loop_
_entity_poly.entity_id
_entity_poly.type
_entity_poly.pdbx_seq_one_letter_code
_entity_poly.pdbx_strand_id
1 'polypeptide(L)'
;MKNILLVCSAGMSTSLLVTKMEAAAKAKGVECHIEALAEADAHKKLNEVDVLLLGPQVRFLLSKFKKEAPANLPIEVIDTVAYGTMNGAKVLDRALELIG
;
A
#
# COMPACT_ATOMS: atom_id res chain seq x y z
N MET A 1 1.12 2.94 15.67
CA MET A 1 1.83 3.14 14.40
C MET A 1 1.13 2.30 13.36
N LYS A 2 0.74 2.89 12.22
CA LYS A 2 -0.01 2.20 11.15
C LYS A 2 0.94 1.59 10.13
N ASN A 3 0.76 0.31 9.77
CA ASN A 3 1.64 -0.42 8.85
C ASN A 3 0.97 -0.56 7.48
N ILE A 4 1.52 0.11 6.47
CA ILE A 4 0.98 0.18 5.11
C ILE A 4 1.93 -0.55 4.17
N LEU A 5 1.44 -1.63 3.54
CA LEU A 5 2.21 -2.41 2.58
C LEU A 5 1.73 -2.14 1.15
N LEU A 6 2.65 -1.71 0.28
CA LEU A 6 2.43 -1.61 -1.15
C LEU A 6 2.99 -2.85 -1.85
N VAL A 7 2.21 -3.47 -2.72
CA VAL A 7 2.67 -4.59 -3.54
C VAL A 7 2.71 -4.17 -5.00
N CYS A 8 3.87 -4.35 -5.62
CA CYS A 8 4.12 -3.96 -7.00
C CYS A 8 5.01 -4.99 -7.72
N SER A 9 5.32 -4.73 -8.98
CA SER A 9 6.24 -5.57 -9.77
C SER A 9 7.72 -5.44 -9.39
N ALA A 10 8.03 -4.84 -8.22
CA ALA A 10 9.37 -4.39 -7.81
C ALA A 10 10.02 -3.39 -8.79
N GLY A 11 10.03 -2.10 -8.46
CA GLY A 11 10.66 -1.08 -9.30
C GLY A 11 10.77 0.29 -8.63
N MET A 12 11.56 1.19 -9.24
CA MET A 12 11.85 2.54 -8.72
C MET A 12 10.59 3.40 -8.49
N SER A 13 9.54 3.19 -9.31
CA SER A 13 8.30 3.97 -9.25
C SER A 13 7.56 3.84 -7.92
N THR A 14 7.60 2.66 -7.29
CA THR A 14 6.93 2.44 -6.00
C THR A 14 7.74 3.02 -4.86
N SER A 15 9.07 2.97 -4.92
CA SER A 15 9.93 3.65 -3.94
C SER A 15 9.67 5.16 -3.91
N LEU A 16 9.50 5.78 -5.08
CA LEU A 16 9.13 7.20 -5.17
C LEU A 16 7.76 7.47 -4.52
N LEU A 17 6.76 6.62 -4.80
CA LEU A 17 5.44 6.76 -4.19
C LEU A 17 5.50 6.63 -2.66
N VAL A 18 6.25 5.65 -2.13
CA VAL A 18 6.48 5.48 -0.69
C VAL A 18 7.06 6.76 -0.08
N THR A 19 8.14 7.32 -0.66
CA THR A 19 8.72 8.58 -0.16
C THR A 19 7.72 9.73 -0.15
N LYS A 20 6.84 9.82 -1.16
CA LYS A 20 5.78 10.84 -1.20
C LYS A 20 4.70 10.61 -0.15
N MET A 21 4.35 9.35 0.13
CA MET A 21 3.40 9.01 1.20
C MET A 21 3.99 9.30 2.58
N GLU A 22 5.26 8.96 2.82
CA GLU A 22 5.96 9.26 4.08
C GLU A 22 6.04 10.76 4.34
N ALA A 23 6.36 11.55 3.30
CA ALA A 23 6.34 13.02 3.39
C ALA A 23 4.95 13.56 3.74
N ALA A 24 3.89 13.00 3.15
CA ALA A 24 2.51 13.37 3.46
C ALA A 24 2.12 12.98 4.89
N ALA A 25 2.53 11.80 5.36
CA ALA A 25 2.28 11.34 6.73
C ALA A 25 2.95 12.25 7.75
N LYS A 26 4.22 12.61 7.50
CA LYS A 26 4.96 13.57 8.32
C LYS A 26 4.29 14.94 8.36
N ALA A 27 3.80 15.43 7.22
CA ALA A 27 3.10 16.71 7.14
C ALA A 27 1.76 16.70 7.91
N LYS A 28 1.10 15.55 7.99
CA LYS A 28 -0.16 15.35 8.73
C LYS A 28 0.05 14.96 10.20
N GLY A 29 1.28 14.76 10.65
CA GLY A 29 1.57 14.26 12.00
C GLY A 29 1.09 12.83 12.24
N VAL A 30 0.97 12.02 11.19
CA VAL A 30 0.53 10.63 11.27
C VAL A 30 1.73 9.70 11.38
N GLU A 31 1.76 8.88 12.42
CA GLU A 31 2.77 7.83 12.57
C GLU A 31 2.37 6.56 11.79
N CYS A 32 3.03 6.36 10.66
CA CYS A 32 2.90 5.14 9.86
C CYS A 32 4.25 4.63 9.36
N HIS A 33 4.37 3.32 9.22
CA HIS A 33 5.42 2.65 8.49
C HIS A 33 4.89 2.27 7.11
N ILE A 34 5.58 2.68 6.05
CA ILE A 34 5.16 2.45 4.67
C ILE A 34 6.27 1.70 3.97
N GLU A 35 5.94 0.54 3.39
CA GLU A 35 6.91 -0.26 2.67
C GLU A 35 6.36 -0.76 1.34
N ALA A 36 7.25 -1.06 0.41
CA ALA A 36 6.91 -1.58 -0.90
C ALA A 36 7.67 -2.88 -1.17
N LEU A 37 6.95 -3.97 -1.45
CA LEU A 37 7.52 -5.29 -1.71
C LEU A 37 7.02 -5.87 -3.05
N ALA A 38 7.77 -6.86 -3.53
CA ALA A 38 7.29 -7.76 -4.57
C ALA A 38 6.23 -8.71 -4.00
N GLU A 39 5.39 -9.27 -4.87
CA GLU A 39 4.39 -10.29 -4.48
C GLU A 39 5.00 -11.41 -3.64
N ALA A 40 6.16 -11.93 -4.06
CA ALA A 40 6.82 -13.07 -3.42
C ALA A 40 7.17 -12.82 -1.93
N ASP A 41 7.44 -11.57 -1.56
CA ASP A 41 7.78 -11.20 -0.18
C ASP A 41 6.57 -10.67 0.59
N ALA A 42 5.58 -10.09 -0.09
CA ALA A 42 4.37 -9.58 0.53
C ALA A 42 3.58 -10.65 1.29
N HIS A 43 3.56 -11.89 0.79
CA HIS A 43 2.89 -13.02 1.45
C HIS A 43 3.37 -13.28 2.87
N LYS A 44 4.64 -12.97 3.17
CA LYS A 44 5.23 -13.19 4.51
C LYS A 44 4.77 -12.15 5.53
N LYS A 45 4.23 -11.01 5.07
CA LYS A 45 3.89 -9.86 5.90
C LYS A 45 2.39 -9.63 6.09
N LEU A 46 1.53 -10.48 5.53
CA LEU A 46 0.07 -10.30 5.59
C LEU A 46 -0.49 -10.23 7.01
N ASN A 47 0.21 -10.77 8.01
CA ASN A 47 -0.19 -10.73 9.42
C ASN A 47 0.42 -9.56 10.21
N GLU A 48 1.29 -8.75 9.58
CA GLU A 48 2.08 -7.70 10.24
C GLU A 48 1.65 -6.29 9.81
N VAL A 49 0.70 -6.20 8.87
CA VAL A 49 0.30 -4.96 8.21
C VAL A 49 -1.18 -4.67 8.49
N ASP A 50 -1.54 -3.38 8.50
CA ASP A 50 -2.91 -2.93 8.73
C ASP A 50 -3.68 -2.74 7.42
N VAL A 51 -2.97 -2.57 6.30
CA VAL A 51 -3.56 -2.45 4.96
C VAL A 51 -2.56 -2.88 3.89
N LEU A 52 -3.08 -3.53 2.84
CA LEU A 52 -2.32 -3.88 1.64
C LEU A 52 -2.88 -3.15 0.42
N LEU A 53 -2.02 -2.40 -0.26
CA LEU A 53 -2.35 -1.68 -1.48
C LEU A 53 -1.59 -2.24 -2.68
N LEU A 54 -2.34 -2.69 -3.70
CA LEU A 54 -1.79 -3.23 -4.93
C LEU A 54 -1.57 -2.13 -5.96
N GLY A 55 -0.37 -2.05 -6.52
CA GLY A 55 -0.12 -1.22 -7.69
C GLY A 55 -1.04 -1.62 -8.86
N PRO A 56 -1.49 -0.68 -9.72
CA PRO A 56 -2.46 -0.99 -10.78
C PRO A 56 -2.01 -2.10 -11.73
N GLN A 57 -0.70 -2.22 -11.94
CA GLN A 57 -0.08 -3.21 -12.82
C GLN A 57 -0.24 -4.65 -12.32
N VAL A 58 -0.41 -4.83 -11.01
CA VAL A 58 -0.56 -6.16 -10.38
C VAL A 58 -1.97 -6.40 -9.85
N ARG A 59 -2.96 -5.69 -10.39
CA ARG A 59 -4.39 -5.82 -10.02
C ARG A 59 -4.90 -7.26 -10.04
N PHE A 60 -4.39 -8.10 -10.94
CA PHE A 60 -4.77 -9.51 -11.05
C PHE A 60 -4.48 -10.32 -9.77
N LEU A 61 -3.56 -9.84 -8.92
CA LEU A 61 -3.23 -10.46 -7.62
C LEU A 61 -4.26 -10.18 -6.53
N LEU A 62 -5.21 -9.27 -6.72
CA LEU A 62 -6.21 -8.90 -5.70
C LEU A 62 -6.97 -10.12 -5.17
N SER A 63 -7.46 -10.97 -6.08
CA SER A 63 -8.20 -12.18 -5.71
C SER A 63 -7.33 -13.21 -4.98
N LYS A 64 -6.02 -13.22 -5.24
CA LYS A 64 -5.06 -14.10 -4.56
C LYS A 64 -4.82 -13.61 -3.14
N PHE A 65 -4.44 -12.35 -2.97
CA PHE A 65 -4.22 -11.77 -1.64
C PHE A 65 -5.46 -11.82 -0.76
N LYS A 66 -6.66 -11.57 -1.30
CA LYS A 66 -7.91 -11.68 -0.51
C LYS A 66 -8.21 -13.10 -0.01
N LYS A 67 -7.70 -14.14 -0.66
CA LYS A 67 -7.85 -15.54 -0.21
C LYS A 67 -6.84 -15.93 0.85
N GLU A 68 -5.65 -15.35 0.80
CA GLU A 68 -4.52 -15.71 1.66
C GLU A 68 -4.39 -14.81 2.89
N ALA A 69 -4.90 -13.59 2.82
CA ALA A 69 -4.85 -12.62 3.90
C ALA A 69 -5.87 -12.93 5.00
N PRO A 70 -5.63 -12.44 6.24
CA PRO A 70 -6.62 -12.42 7.30
C PRO A 70 -7.92 -11.75 6.83
N ALA A 71 -9.07 -12.23 7.31
CA ALA A 71 -10.38 -11.70 6.92
C ALA A 71 -10.57 -10.20 7.19
N ASN A 72 -9.80 -9.65 8.14
CA ASN A 72 -9.88 -8.25 8.56
C ASN A 72 -8.84 -7.35 7.90
N LEU A 73 -7.96 -7.89 7.04
CA LEU A 73 -6.98 -7.06 6.34
C LEU A 73 -7.64 -6.39 5.13
N PRO A 74 -7.80 -5.06 5.10
CA PRO A 74 -8.25 -4.36 3.91
C PRO A 74 -7.20 -4.50 2.79
N ILE A 75 -7.66 -4.95 1.62
CA ILE A 75 -6.83 -5.10 0.42
C ILE A 75 -7.52 -4.40 -0.75
N GLU A 76 -6.85 -3.40 -1.32
CA GLU A 76 -7.37 -2.59 -2.42
C GLU A 76 -6.30 -2.35 -3.49
N VAL A 77 -6.74 -2.03 -4.71
CA VAL A 77 -5.85 -1.59 -5.79
C VAL A 77 -5.76 -0.07 -5.75
N ILE A 78 -4.54 0.46 -5.78
CA ILE A 78 -4.29 1.90 -5.81
C ILE A 78 -5.00 2.51 -7.03
N ASP A 79 -5.63 3.66 -6.81
CA ASP A 79 -6.21 4.48 -7.88
C ASP A 79 -5.17 4.74 -8.99
N THR A 80 -5.54 4.45 -10.23
CA THR A 80 -4.63 4.54 -11.38
C THR A 80 -4.12 5.97 -11.59
N VAL A 81 -4.97 6.97 -11.35
CA VAL A 81 -4.60 8.38 -11.48
C VAL A 81 -3.65 8.79 -10.35
N ALA A 82 -3.96 8.44 -9.10
CA ALA A 82 -3.08 8.70 -7.96
C ALA A 82 -1.70 8.06 -8.15
N TYR A 83 -1.64 6.81 -8.63
CA TYR A 83 -0.39 6.11 -8.91
C TYR A 83 0.37 6.77 -10.07
N GLY A 84 -0.30 7.07 -11.18
CA GLY A 84 0.33 7.68 -12.37
C GLY A 84 0.86 9.09 -12.12
N THR A 85 0.23 9.84 -11.22
CA THR A 85 0.66 11.20 -10.80
C THR A 85 1.56 11.21 -9.57
N MET A 86 1.92 10.03 -9.02
CA MET A 86 2.72 9.88 -7.80
C MET A 86 2.16 10.66 -6.60
N ASN A 87 0.83 10.72 -6.49
CA ASN A 87 0.14 11.47 -5.45
C ASN A 87 0.11 10.68 -4.13
N GLY A 88 1.23 10.72 -3.40
CA GLY A 88 1.37 10.03 -2.11
C GLY A 88 0.37 10.48 -1.04
N ALA A 89 -0.06 11.74 -1.04
CA ALA A 89 -1.08 12.21 -0.09
C ALA A 89 -2.43 11.52 -0.31
N LYS A 90 -2.89 11.43 -1.57
CA LYS A 90 -4.16 10.75 -1.90
C LYS A 90 -4.11 9.26 -1.59
N VAL A 91 -2.98 8.60 -1.86
CA VAL A 91 -2.80 7.17 -1.56
C VAL A 91 -2.75 6.92 -0.05
N LEU A 92 -2.05 7.78 0.70
CA LEU A 92 -2.02 7.72 2.16
C LEU A 92 -3.42 7.90 2.75
N ASP A 93 -4.18 8.89 2.29
CA ASP A 93 -5.53 9.15 2.80
C ASP A 93 -6.43 7.95 2.59
N ARG A 94 -6.36 7.34 1.41
CA ARG A 94 -7.09 6.12 1.13
C ARG A 94 -6.67 4.95 2.03
N ALA A 95 -5.37 4.80 2.29
CA ALA A 95 -4.86 3.79 3.20
C ALA A 95 -5.40 3.98 4.63
N LEU A 96 -5.41 5.23 5.11
CA LEU A 96 -5.89 5.57 6.45
C LEU A 96 -7.41 5.35 6.58
N GLU A 97 -8.19 5.71 5.57
CA GLU A 97 -9.64 5.44 5.51
C GLU A 97 -9.97 3.95 5.61
N LEU A 98 -9.13 3.09 5.00
CA LEU A 98 -9.32 1.65 5.02
C LEU A 98 -8.99 1.02 6.38
N ILE A 99 -8.03 1.59 7.11
CA ILE A 99 -7.63 1.13 8.45
C ILE A 99 -8.68 1.51 9.50
N GLY A 100 -9.32 2.68 9.36
CA GLY A 100 -10.19 3.29 10.38
C GLY A 100 -9.55 4.49 11.05
#